data_AF-A0AAE0WQ90-F1
#
_entry.id   AF-A0AAE0WQ90-F1
#
_cell.length_a   1.000
_cell.length_b   1.000
_cell.length_c   1.000
_cell.angle_alpha   90.00
_cell.angle_beta   90.00
_cell.angle_gamma   90.00
#
_symmetry.space_group_name_H-M   'P 1'
#
loop_
_entity.id
_entity.type
_entity.pdbx_description
1 polymer ?
#
loop_
_entity_poly.entity_id
_entity_poly.type
_entity_poly.pdbx_seq_one_letter_code
_entity_poly.pdbx_strand_id
1 'polypeptide(L)'
;MADVEIRLAPPDATPPSLSLTSQILNPQTSTPPHFNFAPFLSYYHPTLGAPSKVTRPICPDFKAGNCRNGPTCPNRHYVPPNERSGISNLICKHYQRGLCKKGDHCEFAHTFNLRDERECKEFTRETTAPTSTSPPTAD
;
A
#
# COMPACT_ATOMS: atom_id res chain seq x y z
N MET A 1 -28.50 44.74 23.41
CA MET A 1 -29.09 44.29 22.14
C MET A 1 -28.13 44.78 21.06
N ALA A 2 -27.29 43.88 20.54
CA ALA A 2 -26.39 44.18 19.43
C ALA A 2 -26.65 43.12 18.37
N ASP A 3 -27.24 43.54 17.27
CA ASP A 3 -27.59 42.71 16.12
C ASP A 3 -26.33 42.14 15.45
N VAL A 4 -26.25 40.82 15.38
CA VAL A 4 -25.23 40.09 14.63
C VAL A 4 -25.79 39.84 13.23
N GLU A 5 -25.40 40.65 12.25
CA GLU A 5 -25.64 40.37 10.83
C GLU A 5 -24.80 39.16 10.39
N ILE A 6 -25.47 38.03 10.20
CA ILE A 6 -24.91 36.85 9.54
C ILE A 6 -24.82 37.16 8.04
N ARG A 7 -23.63 37.53 7.57
CA ARG A 7 -23.31 37.58 6.13
C ARG A 7 -23.40 36.17 5.54
N LEU A 8 -24.54 35.86 4.93
CA LEU A 8 -24.70 34.69 4.06
C LEU A 8 -23.80 34.86 2.83
N ALA A 9 -22.85 33.93 2.65
CA ALA A 9 -22.04 33.85 1.43
C ALA A 9 -22.90 33.41 0.23
N PRO A 10 -22.65 33.92 -0.99
CA PRO A 10 -23.44 33.58 -2.18
C PRO A 10 -23.21 32.12 -2.61
N PRO A 11 -24.26 31.38 -3.03
CA PRO A 11 -24.18 29.95 -3.36
C PRO A 11 -23.71 29.64 -4.80
N ASP A 12 -22.86 30.45 -5.41
CA ASP A 12 -22.50 30.26 -6.83
C ASP A 12 -21.03 30.54 -7.17
N ALA A 13 -20.12 29.99 -6.36
CA ALA A 13 -18.72 29.90 -6.76
C ALA A 13 -18.50 28.58 -7.53
N THR A 14 -18.81 28.57 -8.84
CA THR A 14 -18.21 27.60 -9.75
C THR A 14 -16.69 27.68 -9.59
N PRO A 15 -15.99 26.59 -9.18
CA PRO A 15 -14.54 26.62 -9.04
C PRO A 15 -13.93 26.95 -10.41
N PRO A 16 -12.85 27.76 -10.47
CA PRO A 16 -12.21 28.08 -11.74
C PRO A 16 -11.75 26.76 -12.38
N SER A 17 -12.30 26.44 -13.56
CA SER A 17 -11.85 25.27 -14.32
C SER A 17 -10.37 25.44 -14.60
N LEU A 18 -9.53 24.64 -13.94
CA LEU A 18 -8.08 24.69 -14.12
C LEU A 18 -7.76 24.50 -15.61
N SER A 19 -6.77 25.24 -16.11
CA SER A 19 -6.25 25.05 -17.46
C SER A 19 -5.81 23.59 -17.66
N LEU A 20 -6.02 23.03 -18.86
CA LEU A 20 -5.56 21.68 -19.20
C LEU A 20 -4.06 21.50 -18.89
N THR A 21 -3.26 22.53 -19.14
CA THR A 21 -1.81 22.50 -18.87
C THR A 21 -1.52 22.33 -17.38
N SER A 22 -2.22 23.07 -16.50
CA SER A 22 -2.02 22.97 -15.05
C SER A 22 -2.54 21.66 -14.49
N GLN A 23 -3.56 21.05 -15.10
CA GLN A 23 -4.07 19.72 -14.75
C GLN A 23 -3.09 18.60 -15.16
N ILE A 24 -2.43 18.72 -16.32
CA ILE A 24 -1.39 17.78 -16.78
C ILE A 24 -0.14 17.85 -15.89
N LEU A 25 0.30 19.07 -15.53
CA LEU A 25 1.47 19.28 -14.68
C LEU A 25 1.25 18.82 -13.23
N ASN A 26 0.01 18.93 -12.73
CA ASN A 26 -0.34 18.58 -11.35
C ASN A 26 -1.49 17.56 -11.32
N PRO A 27 -1.28 16.31 -11.75
CA PRO A 27 -2.36 15.32 -11.85
C PRO A 27 -3.03 15.00 -10.50
N GLN A 28 -2.30 15.21 -9.39
CA GLN A 28 -2.80 14.99 -8.03
C GLN A 28 -3.85 16.03 -7.59
N THR A 29 -3.93 17.19 -8.24
CA THR A 29 -4.93 18.23 -7.92
C THR A 29 -6.22 18.05 -8.72
N SER A 30 -6.25 17.10 -9.66
CA SER A 30 -7.43 16.79 -10.46
C SER A 30 -8.42 15.91 -9.69
N THR A 31 -9.72 16.16 -9.87
CA THR A 31 -10.76 15.28 -9.34
C THR A 31 -10.74 13.94 -10.09
N PRO A 32 -10.69 12.79 -9.39
CA PRO A 32 -10.67 11.49 -10.05
C PRO A 32 -11.96 11.27 -10.86
N PRO A 33 -11.87 10.71 -12.08
CA PRO A 33 -13.05 10.44 -12.90
C PRO A 33 -13.93 9.37 -12.24
N HIS A 34 -15.25 9.52 -12.41
CA HIS A 34 -16.22 8.54 -11.94
C HIS A 34 -16.33 7.38 -12.93
N PHE A 35 -16.30 6.14 -12.43
CA PHE A 35 -16.44 4.93 -13.24
C PHE A 35 -17.69 4.16 -12.83
N ASN A 36 -18.46 3.64 -13.81
CA ASN A 36 -19.68 2.87 -13.53
C ASN A 36 -19.41 1.56 -12.75
N PHE A 37 -18.19 1.02 -12.82
CA PHE A 37 -17.78 -0.16 -12.06
C PHE A 37 -17.23 0.17 -10.66
N ALA A 38 -17.07 1.45 -10.31
CA ALA A 38 -16.59 1.86 -8.99
C ALA A 38 -17.40 1.25 -7.82
N PRO A 39 -18.75 1.26 -7.81
CA PRO A 39 -19.53 0.64 -6.75
C PRO A 39 -19.35 -0.89 -6.67
N PHE A 40 -19.15 -1.55 -7.81
CA PHE A 40 -18.85 -2.98 -7.84
C PHE A 40 -17.49 -3.27 -7.21
N LEU A 41 -16.46 -2.51 -7.62
CA LEU A 41 -15.11 -2.67 -7.09
C LEU A 41 -15.01 -2.33 -5.60
N SER A 42 -15.71 -1.31 -5.11
CA SER A 42 -15.70 -0.98 -3.69
C SER A 42 -16.42 -2.04 -2.83
N TYR A 43 -17.44 -2.70 -3.38
CA TYR A 43 -18.12 -3.81 -2.69
C TYR A 43 -17.26 -5.07 -2.62
N TYR A 44 -16.70 -5.52 -3.75
CA TYR A 44 -15.93 -6.78 -3.81
C TYR A 44 -14.47 -6.61 -3.37
N HIS A 45 -13.90 -5.42 -3.54
CA HIS A 45 -12.54 -5.08 -3.11
C HIS A 45 -12.53 -3.77 -2.32
N PRO A 46 -12.99 -3.77 -1.07
CA PRO A 46 -13.11 -2.56 -0.23
C PRO A 46 -11.78 -1.83 0.00
N THR A 47 -10.66 -2.52 -0.19
CA THR A 47 -9.31 -1.97 -0.07
C THR A 47 -8.74 -1.43 -1.38
N LEU A 48 -9.45 -1.56 -2.49
CA LEU A 48 -9.03 -1.10 -3.81
C LEU A 48 -9.16 0.43 -3.89
N GLY A 49 -8.11 1.11 -4.35
CA GLY A 49 -8.07 2.57 -4.42
C GLY A 49 -7.77 3.28 -3.09
N ALA A 50 -7.76 2.56 -1.96
CA ALA A 50 -7.15 3.06 -0.73
C ALA A 50 -5.65 3.31 -1.01
N PRO A 51 -5.01 4.35 -0.41
CA PRO A 51 -3.59 4.62 -0.62
C PRO A 51 -2.80 3.34 -0.38
N SER A 52 -1.71 3.09 -1.11
CA SER A 52 -0.89 1.88 -0.93
C SER A 52 -0.73 1.56 0.56
N LYS A 53 -0.77 0.27 0.96
CA LYS A 53 -0.60 -0.15 2.38
C LYS A 53 0.62 0.52 3.05
N VAL A 54 1.60 0.94 2.25
CA VAL A 54 2.80 1.68 2.67
C VAL A 54 2.50 3.13 3.08
N THR A 55 1.61 3.83 2.38
CA THR A 55 1.31 5.27 2.55
C THR A 55 0.19 5.55 3.57
N ARG A 56 -0.60 4.54 3.96
CA ARG A 56 -1.69 4.74 4.94
C ARG A 56 -1.14 4.84 6.37
N PRO A 57 -1.69 5.74 7.21
CA PRO A 57 -1.35 5.75 8.63
C PRO A 57 -1.80 4.46 9.31
N ILE A 58 -1.10 4.08 10.38
CA ILE A 58 -1.46 2.90 11.20
C ILE A 58 -2.78 3.19 11.91
N CYS A 59 -3.71 2.23 11.87
CA CYS A 59 -4.98 2.33 12.57
C CYS A 59 -4.75 2.36 14.09
N PRO A 60 -5.15 3.44 14.80
CA PRO A 60 -4.97 3.53 16.25
C PRO A 60 -5.82 2.49 17.00
N ASP A 61 -7.06 2.26 16.55
CA ASP A 61 -7.97 1.28 17.17
C ASP A 61 -7.47 -0.15 17.00
N PHE A 62 -6.83 -0.45 15.87
CA PHE A 62 -6.22 -1.75 15.62
C PHE A 62 -4.98 -1.93 16.48
N LYS A 63 -4.17 -0.88 16.63
CA LYS A 63 -3.03 -0.87 17.56
C LYS A 63 -3.50 -1.10 19.01
N ALA A 64 -4.69 -0.63 19.36
CA ALA A 64 -5.33 -0.87 20.66
C ALA A 64 -6.09 -2.21 20.75
N GLY A 65 -6.16 -3.00 19.67
CA GLY A 65 -6.81 -4.32 19.64
C GLY A 65 -8.32 -4.32 19.41
N ASN A 66 -8.95 -3.16 19.21
CA ASN A 66 -10.42 -3.00 19.22
C ASN A 66 -11.00 -2.43 17.91
N CYS A 67 -10.32 -2.58 16.77
CA CYS A 67 -10.82 -2.09 15.49
C CYS A 67 -12.04 -2.88 14.99
N ARG A 68 -13.21 -2.24 15.00
CA ARG A 68 -14.50 -2.82 14.56
C ARG A 68 -14.63 -2.93 13.03
N ASN A 69 -13.80 -2.19 12.30
CA ASN A 69 -13.82 -2.17 10.84
C ASN A 69 -13.06 -3.36 10.21
N GLY A 70 -12.29 -4.12 10.99
CA GLY A 70 -11.61 -5.32 10.48
C GLY A 70 -10.84 -5.07 9.16
N PRO A 71 -11.00 -5.93 8.12
CA PRO A 71 -10.26 -5.78 6.87
C PRO A 71 -10.69 -4.58 6.00
N THR A 72 -11.85 -3.97 6.29
CA THR A 72 -12.35 -2.79 5.56
C THR A 72 -11.89 -1.48 6.19
N CYS A 73 -11.04 -1.53 7.22
CA CYS A 73 -10.53 -0.35 7.87
C CYS A 73 -9.72 0.52 6.88
N PRO A 74 -10.02 1.85 6.80
CA PRO A 74 -9.30 2.75 5.90
C PRO A 74 -7.82 2.88 6.29
N ASN A 75 -7.51 2.76 7.59
CA ASN A 75 -6.15 2.83 8.10
C ASN A 75 -5.46 1.45 8.05
N ARG A 76 -4.13 1.41 7.93
CA ARG A 76 -3.44 0.12 7.83
C ARG A 76 -3.41 -0.61 9.17
N HIS A 77 -3.72 -1.90 9.13
CA HIS A 77 -3.51 -2.84 10.23
C HIS A 77 -2.09 -3.41 10.12
N TYR A 78 -1.15 -2.80 10.84
CA TYR A 78 0.25 -3.26 10.88
C TYR A 78 0.41 -4.25 12.03
N VAL A 79 0.67 -5.51 11.71
CA VAL A 79 1.16 -6.53 12.66
C VAL A 79 2.68 -6.60 12.52
N PRO A 80 3.46 -6.35 13.59
CA PRO A 80 4.91 -6.38 13.52
C PRO A 80 5.42 -7.77 13.10
N PRO A 81 6.53 -7.87 12.34
CA PRO A 81 7.02 -9.13 11.78
C PRO A 81 7.22 -10.26 12.80
N ASN A 82 7.53 -9.88 14.03
CA ASN A 82 7.82 -10.71 15.20
C ASN A 82 6.56 -11.30 15.87
N GLU A 83 5.39 -10.69 15.72
CA GLU A 83 4.10 -11.23 16.21
C GLU A 83 3.29 -11.89 15.10
N ARG A 84 3.74 -11.71 13.85
CA ARG A 84 3.13 -12.30 12.68
C ARG A 84 3.62 -13.74 12.59
N SER A 85 2.75 -14.70 12.91
CA SER A 85 3.06 -16.14 12.94
C SER A 85 3.91 -16.60 11.74
N GLY A 86 5.23 -16.66 11.95
CA GLY A 86 6.32 -17.40 11.30
C GLY A 86 6.46 -17.58 9.79
N ILE A 87 5.43 -17.40 8.95
CA ILE A 87 5.44 -17.93 7.56
C ILE A 87 4.92 -16.90 6.54
N SER A 88 4.05 -15.97 6.96
CA SER A 88 3.38 -15.03 6.06
C SER A 88 4.25 -13.87 5.55
N ASN A 89 5.53 -13.79 5.92
CA ASN A 89 6.46 -12.77 5.44
C ASN A 89 7.27 -13.25 4.24
N LEU A 90 7.33 -14.56 4.02
CA LEU A 90 8.06 -15.14 2.89
C LEU A 90 7.19 -15.10 1.64
N ILE A 91 7.71 -14.52 0.56
CA ILE A 91 6.99 -14.47 -0.72
C ILE A 91 6.84 -15.88 -1.30
N CYS A 92 5.65 -16.19 -1.79
CA CYS A 92 5.35 -17.43 -2.46
C CYS A 92 6.11 -17.54 -3.80
N LYS A 93 7.05 -18.50 -3.90
CA LYS A 93 7.82 -18.74 -5.14
C LYS A 93 6.96 -19.09 -6.36
N HIS A 94 5.79 -19.70 -6.14
CA HIS A 94 4.88 -20.07 -7.22
C HIS A 94 4.02 -18.89 -7.66
N TYR A 95 3.69 -17.98 -6.74
CA TYR A 95 2.95 -16.76 -7.04
C TYR A 95 3.76 -15.82 -7.91
N GLN A 96 5.05 -15.66 -7.62
CA GLN A 96 5.97 -14.87 -8.46
C GLN A 96 5.99 -15.33 -9.93
N ARG A 97 5.70 -16.62 -10.18
CA ARG A 97 5.65 -17.22 -11.53
C ARG A 97 4.22 -17.30 -12.11
N GLY A 98 3.20 -16.85 -11.37
CA GLY A 98 1.79 -16.99 -11.77
C GLY A 98 1.24 -18.42 -11.70
N LEU A 99 1.92 -19.35 -11.02
CA LEU A 99 1.59 -20.79 -10.96
C LEU A 99 1.00 -21.23 -9.61
N CYS A 100 0.76 -20.30 -8.68
CA CYS A 100 0.22 -20.66 -7.38
C CYS A 100 -1.26 -21.03 -7.48
N LYS A 101 -1.57 -22.31 -7.26
CA LYS A 101 -2.96 -22.82 -7.24
C LYS A 101 -3.69 -22.58 -5.91
N LYS A 102 -2.97 -22.22 -4.84
CA LYS A 102 -3.55 -22.06 -3.49
C LYS A 102 -4.33 -20.73 -3.32
N GLY A 103 -4.14 -19.76 -4.22
CA GLY A 103 -4.83 -18.47 -4.16
C GLY A 103 -4.65 -17.79 -2.80
N ASP A 104 -5.73 -17.24 -2.24
CA ASP A 104 -5.72 -16.56 -0.93
C ASP A 104 -5.46 -17.49 0.26
N HIS A 105 -5.54 -18.80 0.06
CA HIS A 105 -5.24 -19.82 1.07
C HIS A 105 -3.76 -20.24 1.05
N CYS A 106 -2.91 -19.52 0.32
CA CYS A 106 -1.47 -19.77 0.34
C CYS A 106 -0.88 -19.36 1.70
N GLU A 107 -0.12 -20.26 2.31
CA GLU A 107 0.63 -19.99 3.55
C GLU A 107 1.75 -18.94 3.37
N PHE A 108 2.15 -18.67 2.12
CA PHE A 108 3.19 -17.73 1.74
C PHE A 108 2.59 -16.44 1.14
N ALA A 109 3.28 -15.31 1.29
CA ALA A 109 2.79 -14.02 0.84
C ALA A 109 2.62 -13.94 -0.69
N HIS A 110 1.45 -13.46 -1.12
CA HIS A 110 1.17 -13.07 -2.51
C HIS A 110 1.40 -11.56 -2.71
N THR A 111 2.60 -11.10 -2.35
CA THR A 111 3.03 -9.70 -2.51
C THR A 111 4.36 -9.65 -3.25
N PHE A 112 4.56 -8.66 -4.11
CA PHE A 112 5.84 -8.41 -4.77
C PHE A 112 6.67 -7.39 -3.96
N ASN A 113 7.27 -7.82 -2.85
CA ASN A 113 8.23 -7.03 -2.09
C ASN A 113 9.62 -7.65 -2.21
N LEU A 114 10.44 -7.17 -3.15
CA LEU A 114 11.78 -7.72 -3.42
C LEU A 114 12.71 -7.71 -2.18
N ARG A 115 12.40 -6.91 -1.15
CA ARG A 115 13.12 -6.89 0.14
C ARG A 115 12.83 -8.09 1.03
N ASP A 116 11.69 -8.76 0.84
CA ASP A 116 11.28 -9.92 1.62
C ASP A 116 11.60 -11.24 0.89
N GLU A 117 12.46 -11.18 -0.14
CA GLU A 117 12.91 -12.36 -0.87
C GLU A 117 13.86 -13.23 -0.03
N ARG A 118 13.82 -14.54 -0.27
CA ARG A 118 14.74 -15.47 0.41
C ARG A 118 16.15 -15.23 -0.07
N GLU A 119 17.10 -15.27 0.86
CA GLU A 119 18.52 -15.40 0.54
C GLU A 119 18.75 -16.61 -0.39
N CYS A 120 19.62 -16.42 -1.37
CA CYS A 120 19.97 -17.47 -2.34
C CYS A 120 20.65 -18.63 -1.62
N LYS A 121 20.06 -19.83 -1.72
CA LYS A 121 20.57 -21.04 -1.07
C LYS A 121 21.97 -21.43 -1.53
N GLU A 122 22.36 -21.11 -2.76
CA GLU A 122 23.71 -21.35 -3.27
C GLU A 122 24.73 -20.48 -2.52
N PHE A 123 24.44 -19.20 -2.36
CA PHE A 123 25.29 -18.24 -1.65
C PHE A 123 25.49 -18.60 -0.16
N THR A 124 24.46 -19.12 0.50
CA THR A 124 24.55 -19.58 1.90
C THR A 124 25.40 -20.84 2.08
N ARG A 125 25.49 -21.71 1.06
CA ARG A 125 26.28 -22.95 1.15
C ARG A 125 27.77 -22.72 0.86
N GLU A 126 28.09 -21.69 0.08
CA GLU A 126 29.46 -21.38 -0.33
C GLU A 126 30.18 -20.42 0.64
N THR A 127 29.45 -19.83 1.61
CA THR A 127 30.03 -18.91 2.60
C THR A 127 30.32 -19.61 3.92
N THR A 128 31.21 -20.60 3.90
CA THR A 128 32.02 -20.97 5.07
C THR A 128 33.50 -20.75 4.75
N ALA A 129 33.87 -19.49 4.50
CA ALA A 129 35.16 -18.87 4.82
C ALA A 129 35.29 -17.54 4.05
N PRO A 130 35.59 -16.40 4.70
CA PRO A 130 35.87 -15.16 4.01
C PRO A 130 37.30 -15.22 3.44
N THR A 131 37.46 -15.56 2.17
CA THR A 131 38.70 -15.20 1.47
C THR A 131 38.46 -13.87 0.76
N SER A 132 38.91 -12.81 1.42
CA SER A 132 39.03 -11.47 0.89
C SER A 132 39.59 -11.48 -0.54
N THR A 133 38.77 -11.17 -1.53
CA THR A 133 39.27 -10.72 -2.84
C THR A 133 39.01 -9.24 -2.92
N SER A 134 40.03 -8.46 -2.60
CA SER A 134 40.10 -7.03 -2.88
C SER A 134 39.94 -6.77 -4.39
N PRO A 135 39.36 -5.62 -4.80
CA PRO A 135 39.28 -5.25 -6.21
C PRO A 135 40.70 -5.07 -6.80
N PRO A 136 40.93 -5.46 -8.07
CA PRO A 136 42.21 -5.18 -8.72
C PRO A 136 42.37 -3.66 -8.86
N THR A 137 43.42 -3.11 -8.26
CA THR A 137 43.88 -1.74 -8.56
C THR A 137 44.34 -1.69 -10.01
N ALA A 138 43.84 -0.71 -10.76
CA ALA A 138 44.27 -0.40 -12.12
C ALA A 138 45.66 0.27 -12.07
N ASP A 139 46.61 -0.28 -12.84
CA ASP A 139 47.79 0.41 -13.37
C ASP A 139 47.74 0.25 -14.90
#